data_AF-A0A0M1JH15-F1
#
_entry.id   AF-A0A0M1JH15-F1
#
_cell.length_a   1.000
_cell.length_b   1.000
_cell.length_c   1.000
_cell.angle_alpha   90.00
_cell.angle_beta   90.00
_cell.angle_gamma   90.00
#
_symmetry.space_group_name_H-M   'P 1'
#
loop_
_entity.id
_entity.type
_entity.pdbx_description
1 polymer ?
#
loop_
_entity_poly.entity_id
_entity_poly.type
_entity_poly.pdbx_seq_one_letter_code
_entity_poly.pdbx_strand_id
1 'polypeptide(L)' 'MFEIIEELESKALSLSTMQRVRLVERLITSLDTEPDIEDAWAEEIAKRCAEIDHGTVTLLSGPETLAQLKSEF' A
#
# COMPACT_ATOMS: atom_id res chain seq x y z
N MET A 1 8.64 0.01 -27.20
CA MET A 1 8.15 -0.79 -26.05
C MET A 1 7.31 0.05 -25.10
N PHE A 2 7.59 1.35 -24.92
CA PHE A 2 6.74 2.29 -24.16
C PHE A 2 5.50 2.81 -24.91
N GLU A 3 5.48 2.77 -26.25
CA GLU A 3 4.34 3.24 -27.07
C GLU A 3 2.99 2.61 -26.70
N ILE A 4 2.98 1.32 -26.34
CA ILE A 4 1.74 0.62 -25.93
C ILE A 4 1.23 1.17 -24.59
N ILE A 5 2.13 1.48 -23.65
CA ILE A 5 1.77 2.02 -22.34
C ILE A 5 1.22 3.44 -22.51
N GLU A 6 1.88 4.28 -23.31
CA GLU A 6 1.43 5.64 -23.60
C GLU A 6 0.05 5.66 -24.28
N GLU A 7 -0.20 4.75 -25.23
CA GLU A 7 -1.51 4.62 -25.88
C GLU A 7 -2.60 4.18 -24.88
N LEU A 8 -2.31 3.21 -24.02
CA LEU A 8 -3.23 2.73 -22.99
C LEU A 8 -3.51 3.81 -21.93
N GLU A 9 -2.49 4.57 -21.53
CA GLU A 9 -2.62 5.69 -20.60
C GLU A 9 -3.52 6.77 -21.18
N SER A 10 -3.29 7.19 -22.43
CA SER A 10 -4.13 8.17 -23.12
C SER A 10 -5.61 7.73 -23.14
N LYS A 11 -5.85 6.46 -23.50
CA LYS A 11 -7.19 5.86 -23.48
C LYS A 11 -7.79 5.83 -22.08
N ALA A 12 -7.03 5.42 -21.06
CA ALA A 12 -7.49 5.37 -19.67
C ALA A 12 -7.84 6.77 -19.14
N LEU A 13 -7.05 7.79 -19.45
CA LEU A 13 -7.28 9.16 -19.03
C LEU A 13 -8.51 9.79 -19.69
N SER A 14 -8.87 9.35 -20.91
CA SER A 14 -10.11 9.78 -21.59
C SER A 14 -11.40 9.24 -20.97
N LEU A 15 -11.32 8.21 -20.12
CA LEU A 15 -12.48 7.63 -19.44
C LEU A 15 -13.05 8.59 -18.39
N SER A 16 -14.34 8.42 -18.06
CA SER A 16 -14.93 9.13 -16.91
C SER A 16 -14.24 8.72 -15.61
N THR A 17 -14.30 9.57 -14.58
CA THR A 17 -13.70 9.30 -13.26
C THR A 17 -14.13 7.94 -12.70
N MET A 18 -15.41 7.59 -12.78
CA MET A 18 -15.93 6.31 -12.28
C MET A 18 -15.35 5.10 -13.04
N GLN A 19 -15.19 5.22 -14.35
CA GLN A 19 -14.58 4.16 -15.16
C GLN A 19 -13.09 4.02 -14.87
N ARG A 20 -12.37 5.12 -14.61
CA ARG A 20 -10.97 5.08 -14.19
C ARG A 20 -10.80 4.39 -12.83
N VAL A 21 -11.65 4.70 -11.85
CA VAL A 21 -11.64 4.01 -10.54
C VAL A 21 -11.78 2.51 -10.71
N ARG A 22 -12.79 2.06 -11.46
CA ARG A 22 -12.99 0.63 -11.74
C ARG A 22 -11.82 -0.03 -12.47
N LEU A 23 -11.17 0.68 -13.39
CA LEU A 23 -10.01 0.18 -14.11
C LEU A 23 -8.81 0.04 -13.16
N VAL A 24 -8.55 1.05 -12.33
CA VAL A 24 -7.48 1.03 -11.33
C VAL A 24 -7.68 -0.11 -10.34
N GLU A 25 -8.89 -0.31 -9.82
CA GLU A 25 -9.21 -1.43 -8.93
C GLU A 25 -8.85 -2.77 -9.57
N ARG A 26 -9.30 -3.01 -10.81
CA ARG A 26 -8.99 -4.26 -11.53
C ARG A 26 -7.51 -4.47 -11.76
N LEU A 27 -6.77 -3.40 -12.08
CA LEU A 27 -5.33 -3.47 -12.30
C LEU A 27 -4.60 -3.77 -11.00
N ILE A 28 -4.93 -3.07 -9.90
CA ILE A 28 -4.34 -3.34 -8.58
C ILE A 28 -4.62 -4.78 -8.16
N THR A 29 -5.87 -5.25 -8.26
CA THR A 29 -6.21 -6.65 -7.94
C THR A 29 -5.46 -7.65 -8.82
N SER A 30 -5.15 -7.31 -10.07
CA SER A 30 -4.35 -8.20 -10.94
C SER A 30 -2.86 -8.25 -10.58
N LEU A 31 -2.36 -7.25 -9.85
CA LEU A 31 -0.98 -7.23 -9.33
C LEU A 31 -0.87 -7.93 -7.98
N ASP A 32 -1.98 -8.05 -7.26
CA ASP A 32 -2.11 -8.71 -5.97
C ASP A 32 -2.04 -10.24 -6.13
N THR A 33 -0.85 -10.76 -6.46
CA THR A 33 -0.63 -12.16 -6.85
C THR A 33 0.46 -12.85 -6.03
N GLU A 34 0.96 -12.21 -4.98
CA GLU A 34 2.08 -12.72 -4.17
C GLU A 34 1.57 -13.13 -2.78
N PRO A 35 0.96 -14.33 -2.64
CA PRO A 35 0.43 -14.82 -1.37
C PRO A 35 1.51 -14.90 -0.27
N ASP A 36 2.77 -15.13 -0.67
CA ASP A 36 3.91 -15.18 0.25
C ASP A 36 4.14 -13.84 0.98
N ILE A 37 3.76 -12.71 0.37
CA ILE A 37 3.87 -11.39 1.00
C ILE A 37 2.79 -11.25 2.08
N GLU A 38 1.54 -11.60 1.79
CA GLU A 38 0.44 -11.53 2.75
C GLU A 38 0.69 -12.41 3.98
N ASP A 39 1.19 -13.62 3.78
CA ASP A 39 1.56 -14.51 4.88
C ASP A 39 2.72 -13.93 5.72
N ALA A 40 3.76 -13.39 5.08
CA ALA A 40 4.87 -12.74 5.78
C ALA A 40 4.42 -11.48 6.56
N TRP A 41 3.46 -10.71 6.03
CA TRP A 41 2.85 -9.59 6.74
C TRP A 41 2.02 -10.06 7.94
N ALA A 42 1.24 -11.12 7.80
CA ALA A 42 0.46 -11.69 8.90
C ALA A 42 1.37 -12.16 10.04
N GLU A 43 2.48 -12.82 9.72
CA GLU A 43 3.49 -13.25 10.70
C GLU A 43 4.12 -12.05 11.44
N GLU A 44 4.53 -11.01 10.71
CA GLU A 44 5.14 -9.82 11.33
C GLU A 44 4.13 -9.05 12.18
N ILE A 45 2.87 -8.92 11.75
CA ILE A 45 1.80 -8.30 12.56
C ILE A 45 1.61 -9.07 13.87
N ALA A 46 1.47 -10.40 13.81
CA ALA A 46 1.29 -11.23 15.00
C ALA A 46 2.46 -11.09 15.97
N LYS A 47 3.69 -11.09 15.45
CA LYS A 47 4.91 -10.87 16.23
C LYS A 47 4.92 -9.50 16.90
N ARG A 48 4.61 -8.42 16.16
CA ARG A 48 4.60 -7.05 16.69
C ARG A 48 3.54 -6.86 17.76
N CYS A 49 2.33 -7.39 17.57
CA CYS A 49 1.30 -7.38 18.60
C CYS A 49 1.79 -8.07 19.88
N ALA A 50 2.40 -9.24 19.77
CA ALA A 50 2.95 -9.94 20.93
C ALA A 50 4.08 -9.16 21.62
N GLU A 51 4.97 -8.52 20.87
CA GLU A 51 6.03 -7.67 21.44
C GLU A 51 5.47 -6.49 22.24
N ILE A 52 4.41 -5.87 21.73
CA ILE A 52 3.71 -4.75 22.38
C ILE A 52 3.01 -5.23 23.65
N ASP A 53 2.24 -6.31 23.55
CA ASP A 53 1.46 -6.87 24.66
C ASP A 53 2.35 -7.34 25.82
N HIS A 54 3.52 -7.91 25.49
CA HIS A 54 4.51 -8.33 26.49
C HIS A 54 5.45 -7.20 26.94
N GLY A 55 5.35 -6.01 26.35
CA GLY A 55 6.21 -4.87 26.69
C GLY A 55 7.70 -5.10 26.36
N THR A 56 8.00 -5.94 25.37
CA THR A 56 9.39 -6.24 24.97
C THR A 56 9.97 -5.19 24.01
N VAL A 57 9.18 -4.18 23.64
CA VAL A 57 9.57 -3.07 22.76
C VAL A 57 9.20 -1.72 23.37
N THR A 58 10.03 -0.71 23.10
CA THR A 58 9.73 0.67 23.47
C THR A 58 8.82 1.30 22.42
N LEU A 59 7.63 1.73 22.85
CA LEU A 59 6.68 2.42 21.99
C LEU A 59 7.03 3.90 21.82
N LEU A 60 6.72 4.43 20.64
CA LEU A 60 6.73 5.87 20.36
C LEU A 60 5.31 6.40 20.34
N SER A 61 5.14 7.68 20.67
CA SER A 61 3.86 8.37 20.52
C SER A 61 3.50 8.53 19.05
N GLY A 62 2.45 7.84 18.59
CA GLY A 62 2.00 7.88 17.20
C GLY A 62 1.81 9.32 16.66
N PRO A 63 1.09 10.21 17.37
CA PRO A 63 0.93 11.60 16.94
C PRO A 63 2.24 12.37 16.81
N GLU A 64 3.16 12.23 17.78
CA GLU A 64 4.45 12.94 17.76
C GLU A 64 5.34 12.43 16.63
N THR A 65 5.44 11.11 16.47
CA THR A 65 6.23 10.47 15.42
C THR A 65 5.71 10.85 14.03
N LEU A 66 4.39 10.86 13.81
CA LEU A 66 3.81 11.27 12.53
C LEU A 66 4.00 12.76 12.25
N ALA A 67 3.95 13.62 13.28
CA ALA A 67 4.23 15.04 13.13
C ALA A 67 5.70 15.28 12.73
N GLN A 68 6.64 14.57 13.34
CA GLN A 68 8.05 14.64 12.98
C GLN A 68 8.30 14.18 11.54
N LEU A 69 7.79 13.02 11.14
CA LEU A 69 7.92 12.50 9.76
C LEU A 69 7.46 13.50 8.70
N LYS A 70 6.30 14.13 8.92
CA LYS A 70 5.75 15.16 8.00
C LYS A 70 6.57 16.44 7.95
N SER A 71 7.39 16.71 8.95
CA SER A 71 8.27 17.88 8.95
C SER A 71 9.60 17.60 8.23
N GLU A 72 9.96 16.32 8.09
CA GLU A 72 11.22 15.89 7.47
C GLU A 72 11.08 15.55 5.97
N PHE A 73 9.88 15.15 5.52
CA PHE A 73 9.57 14.79 4.12
C PHE A 73 8.40 15.60 3.57
#